data_AF-A0AB38WXW8-F1
#
_entry.id   AF-A0AB38WXW8-F1
#
_cell.length_a   1.000
_cell.length_b   1.000
_cell.length_c   1.000
_cell.angle_alpha   90.00
_cell.angle_beta   90.00
_cell.angle_gamma   90.00
#
_symmetry.space_group_name_H-M   'P 1'
#
loop_
_entity.id
_entity.type
_entity.pdbx_description
1 polymer ?
#
loop_
_entity_poly.entity_id
_entity_poly.type
_entity_poly.pdbx_seq_one_letter_code
_entity_poly.pdbx_strand_id
1 'polypeptide(L)'
;MTPALMALRLPLLILITGLVTGCSDILPLDRSVDKRTRDAAYPDLIPAENIRAKATTPQITPDTADNLDQRSAGLRARAARLKGGVVDPGTQERLQTGVRE
;
A
#
# COMPACT_ATOMS: atom_id res chain seq x y z
N MET A 1 -8.54 29.64 30.28
CA MET A 1 -7.41 29.01 29.54
C MET A 1 -7.76 27.55 29.28
N THR A 2 -8.23 27.25 28.07
CA THR A 2 -8.95 26.02 27.75
C THR A 2 -8.00 24.86 27.39
N PRO A 3 -7.95 23.78 28.18
CA PRO A 3 -7.05 22.64 27.98
C PRO A 3 -7.32 21.88 26.67
N ALA A 4 -8.52 22.03 26.10
CA ALA A 4 -8.92 21.42 24.84
C ALA A 4 -8.11 21.91 23.62
N LEU A 5 -7.66 23.18 23.61
CA LEU A 5 -6.80 23.65 22.52
C LEU A 5 -5.45 22.93 22.54
N MET A 6 -4.88 22.71 23.73
CA MET A 6 -3.58 22.04 23.91
C MET A 6 -3.63 20.56 23.47
N ALA A 7 -4.73 19.88 23.78
CA ALA A 7 -4.96 18.47 23.43
C ALA A 7 -5.06 18.23 21.91
N LEU A 8 -5.52 19.22 21.14
CA LEU A 8 -5.58 19.12 19.68
C LEU A 8 -4.25 19.52 19.00
N ARG A 9 -3.41 20.34 19.64
CA ARG A 9 -2.11 20.73 19.10
C ARG A 9 -1.11 19.59 19.06
N LEU A 10 -1.15 18.72 20.07
CA LEU A 10 -0.22 17.58 20.19
C LEU A 10 -0.36 16.57 19.03
N PRO A 11 -1.56 16.05 18.69
CA PRO A 11 -1.71 15.14 17.54
C PRO A 11 -1.42 15.83 16.20
N LEU A 12 -1.76 17.13 16.08
CA LEU A 12 -1.45 17.92 14.88
C LEU A 12 0.07 18.05 14.67
N LEU A 13 0.83 18.29 15.75
CA LEU A 13 2.28 18.40 15.69
C LEU A 13 2.96 17.06 15.34
N ILE A 14 2.43 15.94 15.88
CA ILE A 14 2.88 14.59 15.53
C ILE A 14 2.61 14.29 14.05
N LEU A 15 1.41 14.63 13.55
CA LEU A 15 1.03 14.45 12.15
C LEU A 15 1.96 15.24 11.22
N ILE A 16 2.19 16.53 11.50
CA ILE A 16 3.07 17.39 10.69
C ILE A 16 4.50 16.84 10.67
N THR A 17 5.03 16.42 11.83
CA THR A 17 6.39 15.87 11.91
C THR A 17 6.52 14.56 11.11
N GLY A 18 5.50 13.70 11.13
CA GLY A 18 5.49 12.47 10.34
C GLY A 18 5.40 12.70 8.83
N LEU A 19 4.68 13.75 8.38
CA LEU A 19 4.62 14.10 6.96
C LEU A 19 5.98 14.64 6.43
N VAL A 20 6.74 15.35 7.28
CA VAL A 20 8.06 15.88 6.90
C VAL A 20 9.12 14.78 6.83
N THR A 21 9.08 13.78 7.71
CA THR A 21 10.06 12.67 7.70
C THR A 21 9.76 11.60 6.66
N GLY A 22 8.51 11.52 6.17
CA GLY A 22 8.11 10.61 5.09
C GLY A 22 8.57 11.04 3.69
N CYS A 23 8.93 12.31 3.52
CA CYS A 23 9.72 12.76 2.36
C CYS A 23 11.20 12.41 2.60
N SER A 24 11.50 11.14 2.84
CA SER A 24 12.88 10.68 2.94
C SER A 24 13.55 10.82 1.58
N ASP A 25 14.82 11.21 1.61
CA ASP A 25 15.73 11.16 0.45
C ASP A 25 15.52 9.86 -0.31
N ILE A 26 15.25 9.98 -1.60
CA ILE A 26 15.40 8.87 -2.54
C ILE A 26 16.79 8.32 -2.25
N LEU A 27 16.86 7.05 -1.82
CA LEU A 27 18.11 6.36 -1.53
C LEU A 27 19.08 6.73 -2.65
N PRO A 28 20.32 7.19 -2.37
CA PRO A 28 21.23 7.65 -3.41
C PRO A 28 21.60 6.45 -4.30
N LEU A 29 20.71 6.12 -5.24
CA LEU A 29 21.02 5.38 -6.42
C LEU A 29 21.98 6.31 -7.13
N ASP A 30 23.24 5.90 -7.14
CA ASP A 30 24.22 6.49 -8.03
C ASP A 30 23.59 6.52 -9.42
N ARG A 31 23.17 7.71 -9.87
CA ARG A 31 22.44 7.88 -11.14
C ARG A 31 23.30 7.41 -12.31
N SER A 32 24.60 7.28 -12.07
CA SER A 32 25.53 6.56 -12.91
C SER A 32 25.67 5.12 -12.45
N VAL A 33 24.93 4.21 -13.10
CA VAL A 33 25.48 2.87 -13.31
C VAL A 33 26.85 3.07 -14.00
N ASP A 34 27.94 2.59 -13.41
CA ASP A 34 29.27 2.72 -14.00
C ASP A 34 29.31 2.06 -15.40
N LYS A 35 30.18 2.51 -16.29
CA LYS A 35 30.30 1.94 -17.65
C LYS A 35 30.58 0.43 -17.57
N ARG A 36 31.45 -0.01 -16.65
CA ARG A 36 31.71 -1.43 -16.43
C ARG A 36 30.44 -2.22 -16.11
N THR A 37 29.54 -1.64 -15.30
CA THR A 37 28.29 -2.30 -14.91
C THR A 37 27.26 -2.31 -16.04
N ARG A 38 27.25 -1.30 -16.91
CA ARG A 38 26.42 -1.30 -18.14
C ARG A 38 26.91 -2.32 -19.16
N ASP A 39 28.23 -2.46 -19.29
CA ASP A 39 28.87 -3.36 -20.25
C ASP A 39 29.05 -4.79 -19.68
N ALA A 40 28.65 -5.01 -18.41
CA ALA A 40 28.70 -6.32 -17.79
C ALA A 40 27.75 -7.30 -18.49
N ALA A 41 28.18 -8.54 -18.63
CA ALA A 41 27.32 -9.60 -19.11
C ALA A 41 26.09 -9.72 -18.19
N TYR A 42 24.92 -9.87 -18.81
CA TYR A 42 23.70 -10.14 -18.07
C TYR A 42 23.87 -11.48 -17.32
N PRO A 43 23.47 -11.58 -16.05
CA PRO A 43 23.64 -12.81 -15.28
C PRO A 43 22.83 -13.95 -15.90
N ASP A 44 23.33 -15.17 -15.75
CA ASP A 44 22.61 -16.35 -16.20
C ASP A 44 21.25 -16.44 -15.50
N LEU A 45 20.21 -16.62 -16.30
CA LEU A 45 18.85 -16.80 -15.80
C LEU A 45 18.74 -18.19 -15.17
N ILE A 46 18.36 -18.22 -13.89
CA ILE A 46 17.95 -19.47 -13.25
C ILE A 46 16.50 -19.81 -13.63
N PRO A 47 16.18 -21.08 -13.90
CA PRO A 47 14.80 -21.51 -14.13
C PRO A 47 13.86 -21.09 -12.99
N ALA A 48 12.66 -20.64 -13.34
CA ALA A 48 11.67 -20.17 -12.37
C ALA A 48 11.26 -21.27 -11.38
N GLU A 49 11.33 -22.53 -11.81
CA GLU A 49 11.09 -23.74 -11.00
C GLU A 49 12.03 -23.80 -9.81
N ASN A 50 13.30 -23.41 -9.97
CA ASN A 50 14.30 -23.44 -8.90
C ASN A 50 13.99 -22.42 -7.81
N ILE A 51 13.40 -21.29 -8.19
CA ILE A 51 12.95 -20.26 -7.25
C ILE A 51 11.68 -20.73 -6.54
N ARG A 52 10.71 -21.27 -7.30
CA ARG A 52 9.46 -21.80 -6.75
C ARG A 52 9.67 -22.94 -5.78
N ALA A 53 10.62 -23.84 -6.06
CA ALA A 53 10.93 -24.97 -5.17
C ALA A 53 11.44 -24.53 -3.79
N LYS A 54 12.03 -23.33 -3.69
CA LYS A 54 12.51 -22.74 -2.43
C LYS A 54 11.46 -21.88 -1.74
N ALA A 55 10.37 -21.53 -2.43
CA ALA A 55 9.32 -20.70 -1.87
C ALA A 55 8.50 -21.53 -0.87
N THR A 56 8.29 -20.99 0.34
CA THR A 56 7.34 -21.57 1.28
C THR A 56 5.93 -21.34 0.74
N THR A 57 5.27 -22.42 0.33
CA THR A 57 3.85 -22.37 -0.04
C THR A 57 3.00 -22.11 1.20
N PRO A 58 2.20 -21.04 1.24
CA PRO A 58 1.26 -20.80 2.34
C PRO A 58 0.36 -22.02 2.52
N GLN A 59 0.29 -22.54 3.75
CA GLN A 59 -0.59 -23.65 4.08
C GLN A 59 -1.90 -23.12 4.64
N ILE A 60 -3.01 -23.76 4.24
CA ILE A 60 -4.29 -23.52 4.88
C ILE A 60 -4.25 -24.19 6.25
N THR A 61 -4.31 -23.36 7.28
CA THR A 61 -4.42 -23.77 8.67
C THR A 61 -5.88 -23.70 9.13
N PRO A 62 -6.24 -24.34 10.25
CA PRO A 62 -7.60 -24.27 10.78
C PRO A 62 -8.10 -22.83 11.01
N ASP A 63 -7.21 -21.89 11.36
CA ASP A 63 -7.52 -20.47 11.59
C ASP A 63 -7.55 -19.62 10.30
N THR A 64 -7.23 -20.19 9.13
CA THR A 64 -7.20 -19.43 7.87
C THR A 64 -8.57 -18.84 7.52
N ALA A 65 -9.65 -19.58 7.73
CA ALA A 65 -11.01 -19.11 7.45
C ALA A 65 -11.38 -17.89 8.31
N ASP A 66 -11.20 -18.01 9.62
CA ASP A 66 -11.53 -16.94 10.58
C ASP A 66 -10.71 -15.67 10.31
N ASN A 67 -9.42 -15.80 10.01
CA ASN A 67 -8.57 -14.68 9.65
C ASN A 67 -9.05 -13.98 8.37
N LEU A 68 -9.47 -14.73 7.36
CA LEU A 68 -10.00 -14.17 6.12
C LEU A 68 -11.33 -13.46 6.35
N ASP A 69 -12.21 -14.04 7.17
CA ASP A 69 -13.50 -13.44 7.51
C ASP A 69 -13.31 -12.10 8.25
N GLN A 70 -12.46 -12.06 9.26
CA GLN A 70 -12.12 -10.84 9.99
C GLN A 70 -11.54 -9.76 9.06
N ARG A 71 -10.61 -10.13 8.18
CA ARG A 71 -10.02 -9.20 7.21
C ARG A 71 -11.08 -8.68 6.24
N SER A 72 -11.95 -9.56 5.74
CA SER A 72 -13.03 -9.17 4.82
C SER A 72 -14.01 -8.19 5.48
N ALA A 73 -14.38 -8.42 6.75
CA ALA A 73 -15.25 -7.55 7.51
C ALA A 73 -14.63 -6.16 7.71
N GLY A 74 -13.34 -6.10 8.09
CA GLY A 74 -12.60 -4.85 8.23
C GLY A 74 -12.50 -4.05 6.94
N LEU A 75 -12.22 -4.74 5.82
CA LEU A 75 -12.17 -4.11 4.49
C LEU A 75 -13.53 -3.57 4.07
N ARG A 76 -14.62 -4.33 4.28
CA ARG A 76 -15.99 -3.86 4.00
C ARG A 76 -16.37 -2.64 4.84
N ALA A 77 -16.03 -2.64 6.13
CA ALA A 77 -16.28 -1.50 7.01
C ALA A 77 -15.49 -0.25 6.56
N ARG A 78 -14.22 -0.41 6.15
CA ARG A 78 -13.43 0.69 5.59
C ARG A 78 -14.02 1.20 4.28
N ALA A 79 -14.43 0.31 3.38
CA ALA A 79 -15.06 0.66 2.12
C ALA A 79 -16.36 1.47 2.35
N ALA A 80 -17.20 1.05 3.30
CA ALA A 80 -18.41 1.79 3.67
C ALA A 80 -18.11 3.23 4.11
N ARG A 81 -17.04 3.44 4.88
CA ARG A 81 -16.59 4.79 5.29
C ARG A 81 -16.09 5.63 4.12
N LEU A 82 -15.41 5.01 3.15
CA LEU A 82 -14.85 5.72 1.99
C LEU A 82 -15.90 6.05 0.92
N LYS A 83 -16.95 5.21 0.79
CA LYS A 83 -17.95 5.32 -0.28
C LYS A 83 -18.70 6.65 -0.27
N GLY A 84 -18.88 7.28 0.88
CA GLY A 84 -19.66 8.51 1.02
C GLY A 84 -18.91 9.82 0.74
N GLY A 85 -17.58 9.79 0.60
CA GLY A 85 -16.78 11.02 0.63
C GLY A 85 -16.00 11.38 -0.64
N VAL A 86 -15.93 10.49 -1.63
CA VAL A 86 -14.97 10.62 -2.75
C VAL A 86 -15.64 10.77 -4.11
N VAL A 87 -16.82 10.18 -4.30
CA VAL A 87 -17.52 10.18 -5.59
C VAL A 87 -18.89 10.84 -5.41
N ASP A 88 -19.07 12.00 -6.04
CA ASP A 88 -20.36 12.67 -6.10
C ASP A 88 -21.40 11.78 -6.84
N PRO A 89 -22.70 11.80 -6.46
CA PRO A 89 -23.73 10.98 -7.08
C PRO A 89 -23.72 11.01 -8.62
N GLY A 90 -23.51 12.18 -9.23
CA GLY A 90 -23.47 12.30 -10.70
C GLY A 90 -22.27 11.59 -11.33
N THR A 91 -21.13 11.56 -10.63
CA THR A 91 -19.95 10.79 -11.08
C THR A 91 -20.18 9.30 -10.90
N GLN A 92 -20.86 8.89 -9.82
CA GLN A 92 -21.16 7.48 -9.57
C GLN A 92 -22.11 6.91 -10.62
N GLU A 93 -23.11 7.69 -11.05
CA GLU A 93 -24.07 7.28 -12.08
C GLU A 93 -23.38 7.07 -13.44
N ARG A 94 -22.47 7.96 -13.82
CA ARG A 94 -21.64 7.82 -15.04
C ARG A 94 -20.78 6.55 -15.03
N LEU A 95 -20.18 6.22 -13.88
CA LEU A 95 -19.37 5.01 -13.73
C LEU A 95 -20.21 3.74 -13.87
N GLN A 96 -21.42 3.71 -13.29
CA GLN A 96 -22.32 2.55 -13.39
C GLN A 96 -22.82 2.31 -14.82
N THR A 97 -23.05 3.39 -15.58
CA THR A 97 -23.44 3.29 -16.99
C THR A 97 -22.32 2.70 -17.84
N GLY A 98 -21.07 3.16 -17.65
CA GLY A 98 -19.92 2.69 -18.43
C GLY A 98 -19.48 1.22 -18.19
N VAL A 99 -19.98 0.56 -17.14
CA VAL A 99 -19.67 -0.86 -16.82
C VAL A 99 -20.68 -1.83 -17.46
N ARG A 100 -21.80 -1.33 -18.00
CA ARG A 100 -22.87 -2.15 -18.59
C ARG A 100 -22.74 -2.35 -20.10
N GLU A 101 -21.67 -1.86 -20.72
CA GLU A 101 -21.30 -2.15 -22.12
C GLU A 101 -20.24 -3.24 -22.19
#